data_AF-A0A5M8R1P0-F1
#
_entry.id   AF-A0A5M8R1P0-F1
#
_cell.length_a   1.000
_cell.length_b   1.000
_cell.length_c   1.000
_cell.angle_alpha   90.00
_cell.angle_beta   90.00
_cell.angle_gamma   90.00
#
_symmetry.space_group_name_H-M   'P 1'
#
loop_
_entity.id
_entity.type
_entity.pdbx_description
1 polymer ?
#
loop_
_entity_poly.entity_id
_entity_poly.type
_entity_poly.pdbx_seq_one_letter_code
_entity_poly.pdbx_strand_id
1 'polypeptide(L)'
;MAIKATFDQNSIAAYIQSKVDKIDQAILNRLKYLGEQLVNHAREFGSYMDQTGNLRNSIGYVILKDGKMVVQNFQKTSQKPGAKGVREGQQLANSLKVEFPKGYALIVVAGMNYAASVESRGRNVLDSAEQLAKTEMPRMISELKLNINKMK
;
A
#
# COMPACT_ATOMS: atom_id res chain seq x y z
N MET A 1 -55.88 4.04 -5.57
CA MET A 1 -54.94 4.76 -4.68
C MET A 1 -53.56 4.65 -5.28
N ALA A 2 -52.91 5.78 -5.56
CA ALA A 2 -51.53 5.79 -6.04
C ALA A 2 -50.57 5.69 -4.84
N ILE A 3 -49.65 4.73 -4.88
CA ILE A 3 -48.57 4.63 -3.89
C ILE A 3 -47.63 5.81 -4.14
N LYS A 4 -47.60 6.79 -3.22
CA LYS A 4 -46.59 7.86 -3.24
C LYS A 4 -45.37 7.40 -2.46
N ALA A 5 -44.19 7.55 -3.06
CA ALA A 5 -42.93 7.36 -2.37
C ALA A 5 -42.83 8.34 -1.19
N THR A 6 -42.50 7.83 0.00
CA THR A 6 -42.34 8.60 1.24
C THR A 6 -40.88 8.94 1.53
N PHE A 7 -39.95 8.52 0.68
CA PHE A 7 -38.53 8.80 0.83
C PHE A 7 -38.09 10.01 0.02
N ASP A 8 -37.09 10.72 0.54
CA ASP A 8 -36.39 11.79 -0.15
C ASP A 8 -35.24 11.20 -1.00
N GLN A 9 -35.13 11.62 -2.26
CA GLN A 9 -34.10 11.13 -3.18
C GLN A 9 -32.69 11.48 -2.69
N ASN A 10 -32.50 12.62 -2.02
CA ASN A 10 -31.19 12.98 -1.47
C ASN A 10 -30.78 12.05 -0.33
N SER A 11 -31.75 11.65 0.50
CA SER A 11 -31.54 10.67 1.57
C SER A 11 -31.10 9.30 1.03
N ILE A 12 -31.61 8.86 -0.12
CA ILE A 12 -31.15 7.63 -0.79
C ILE A 12 -29.72 7.77 -1.29
N ALA A 13 -29.40 8.88 -1.97
CA ALA A 13 -28.06 9.12 -2.49
C ALA A 13 -27.01 9.16 -1.36
N ALA A 14 -27.33 9.85 -0.25
CA ALA A 14 -26.48 9.90 0.92
C ALA A 14 -26.26 8.52 1.55
N TYR A 15 -27.30 7.70 1.64
CA TYR A 15 -27.17 6.33 2.15
C TYR A 15 -26.24 5.48 1.28
N ILE A 16 -26.41 5.52 -0.05
CA ILE A 16 -25.56 4.79 -1.00
C ILE A 16 -24.11 5.27 -0.87
N GLN A 17 -23.88 6.58 -0.85
CA GLN A 17 -22.53 7.15 -0.70
C GLN A 17 -21.87 6.67 0.60
N SER A 18 -22.60 6.65 1.72
CA SER A 18 -22.08 6.17 2.99
C SER A 18 -21.63 4.69 2.95
N LYS A 19 -22.30 3.86 2.14
CA LYS A 19 -21.92 2.45 1.94
C LYS A 19 -20.68 2.33 1.07
N VAL A 20 -20.57 3.14 0.01
CA VAL A 20 -19.36 3.23 -0.81
C VAL A 20 -18.17 3.66 0.04
N ASP A 21 -18.32 4.70 0.85
CA ASP A 21 -17.24 5.21 1.71
C ASP A 21 -16.77 4.15 2.71
N LYS A 22 -17.69 3.35 3.28
CA LYS A 22 -17.33 2.23 4.17
C LYS A 22 -16.50 1.16 3.46
N ILE A 23 -16.86 0.83 2.22
CA ILE A 23 -16.11 -0.14 1.41
C ILE A 23 -14.72 0.41 1.09
N ASP A 24 -14.63 1.69 0.70
CA ASP A 24 -13.38 2.37 0.41
C ASP A 24 -12.45 2.38 1.63
N GLN A 25 -12.99 2.70 2.82
CA GLN A 25 -12.22 2.64 4.06
C GLN A 25 -11.75 1.23 4.39
N ALA A 26 -12.59 0.22 4.17
CA ALA A 26 -12.21 -1.17 4.38
C ALA A 26 -11.06 -1.59 3.44
N ILE A 27 -11.12 -1.22 2.17
CA ILE A 27 -10.04 -1.46 1.19
C ILE A 27 -8.76 -0.77 1.64
N LEU A 28 -8.82 0.54 1.96
CA LEU A 28 -7.66 1.32 2.36
C LEU A 28 -7.00 0.76 3.62
N ASN A 29 -7.77 0.43 4.65
CA ASN A 29 -7.24 -0.14 5.88
C ASN A 29 -6.54 -1.47 5.64
N ARG A 30 -7.09 -2.28 4.73
CA ARG A 30 -6.50 -3.57 4.40
C ARG A 30 -5.20 -3.43 3.59
N LEU A 31 -5.17 -2.52 2.63
CA LEU A 31 -3.95 -2.19 1.88
C LEU A 31 -2.88 -1.56 2.77
N LYS A 32 -3.24 -0.70 3.73
CA LYS A 32 -2.31 -0.16 4.74
C LYS A 32 -1.69 -1.28 5.56
N TYR A 33 -2.51 -2.18 6.08
CA TYR A 33 -2.06 -3.32 6.86
C TYR A 33 -1.11 -4.24 6.07
N LEU A 34 -1.41 -4.53 4.81
CA LEU A 34 -0.50 -5.28 3.94
C LEU A 34 0.79 -4.49 3.70
N GLY A 35 0.70 -3.21 3.33
CA GLY A 35 1.87 -2.37 3.07
C GLY A 35 2.82 -2.29 4.27
N GLU A 36 2.28 -2.13 5.49
CA GLU A 36 3.07 -2.14 6.72
C GLU A 36 3.75 -3.48 6.96
N GLN A 37 3.03 -4.59 6.79
CA GLN A 37 3.62 -5.92 6.91
C GLN A 37 4.75 -6.14 5.90
N LEU A 38 4.56 -5.76 4.63
CA LEU A 38 5.57 -5.93 3.59
C LEU A 38 6.82 -5.11 3.86
N VAL A 39 6.66 -3.84 4.26
CA VAL A 39 7.79 -2.97 4.60
C VAL A 39 8.53 -3.47 5.83
N ASN A 40 7.81 -3.91 6.87
CA ASN A 40 8.43 -4.46 8.08
C ASN A 40 9.20 -5.74 7.74
N HIS A 41 8.58 -6.64 6.98
CA HIS A 41 9.20 -7.88 6.55
C HIS A 41 10.48 -7.65 5.73
N ALA A 42 10.44 -6.74 4.75
CA ALA A 42 11.61 -6.35 3.95
C ALA A 42 12.76 -5.76 4.80
N ARG A 43 12.42 -4.99 5.85
CA ARG A 43 13.40 -4.36 6.74
C ARG A 43 14.04 -5.35 7.72
N GLU A 44 13.24 -6.28 8.23
CA GLU A 44 13.61 -7.28 9.24
C GLU A 44 14.39 -8.45 8.62
N PHE A 45 13.90 -9.01 7.53
CA PHE A 45 14.48 -10.19 6.87
C PHE A 45 15.46 -9.83 5.74
N GLY A 46 15.77 -8.54 5.56
CA GLY A 46 16.75 -8.08 4.57
C GLY A 46 18.17 -8.56 4.91
N SER A 47 18.83 -9.24 3.97
CA SER A 47 20.14 -9.89 4.22
C SER A 47 21.36 -9.06 3.79
N TYR A 48 21.15 -7.78 3.46
CA TYR A 48 22.21 -6.85 3.04
C TYR A 48 22.90 -6.17 4.23
N MET A 49 24.15 -5.77 4.01
CA MET A 49 24.91 -4.98 4.99
C MET A 49 24.57 -3.50 4.84
N ASP A 50 23.76 -2.97 5.76
CA ASP A 50 23.33 -1.57 5.74
C ASP A 50 24.37 -0.63 6.40
N GLN A 51 25.35 -0.18 5.59
CA GLN A 51 26.42 0.69 6.07
C GLN A 51 25.93 2.11 6.39
N THR A 52 25.08 2.69 5.55
CA THR A 52 24.67 4.11 5.63
C THR A 52 23.26 4.33 6.19
N GLY A 53 22.43 3.28 6.25
CA GLY A 53 21.01 3.40 6.56
C GLY A 53 20.14 3.69 5.34
N ASN A 54 20.71 4.05 4.18
CA ASN A 54 19.94 4.59 3.07
C ASN A 54 19.05 3.53 2.39
N LEU A 55 19.55 2.31 2.20
CA LEU A 55 18.78 1.25 1.56
C LEU A 55 17.54 0.89 2.39
N ARG A 56 17.73 0.56 3.66
CA ARG A 56 16.63 0.20 4.57
C ARG A 56 15.62 1.34 4.76
N ASN A 57 16.10 2.59 4.86
CA ASN A 57 15.23 3.76 4.98
C ASN A 57 14.56 4.17 3.67
N SER A 58 15.02 3.68 2.52
CA SER A 58 14.37 3.87 1.22
C SER A 58 13.23 2.89 0.96
N ILE A 59 13.10 1.87 1.81
CA ILE A 59 12.00 0.92 1.75
C ILE A 59 10.75 1.58 2.32
N GLY A 60 9.68 1.63 1.54
CA GLY A 60 8.40 2.20 1.94
C GLY A 60 7.30 1.84 0.96
N TYR A 61 6.09 2.32 1.24
CA TYR A 61 4.95 2.05 0.38
C TYR A 61 4.08 3.29 0.14
N VAL A 62 3.34 3.26 -0.96
CA VAL A 62 2.25 4.20 -1.27
C VAL A 62 1.01 3.44 -1.67
N ILE A 63 -0.16 4.03 -1.39
CA ILE A 63 -1.44 3.53 -1.88
C ILE A 63 -2.00 4.59 -2.82
N LEU A 64 -2.37 4.15 -4.01
CA LEU A 64 -3.06 4.96 -5.00
C LEU A 64 -4.53 4.60 -5.04
N LYS A 65 -5.37 5.62 -5.26
CA LYS A 65 -6.77 5.48 -5.68
C LYS A 65 -6.94 6.31 -6.94
N ASP A 66 -7.24 5.66 -8.05
CA ASP A 66 -7.47 6.30 -9.36
C ASP A 66 -6.33 7.25 -9.76
N GLY A 67 -5.09 6.74 -9.70
CA GLY A 67 -3.89 7.49 -10.05
C GLY A 67 -3.47 8.57 -9.04
N LYS A 68 -4.25 8.79 -7.97
CA LYS A 68 -3.92 9.75 -6.91
C LYS A 68 -3.36 9.04 -5.70
N MET A 69 -2.27 9.57 -5.17
CA MET A 69 -1.69 9.08 -3.92
C MET A 69 -2.58 9.46 -2.74
N VAL A 70 -3.12 8.45 -2.05
CA VAL A 70 -4.02 8.61 -0.90
C VAL A 70 -3.33 8.26 0.41
N VAL A 71 -2.29 7.42 0.37
CA VAL A 71 -1.47 7.07 1.54
C VAL A 71 -0.01 6.98 1.11
N GLN A 72 0.88 7.42 2.00
CA GLN A 72 2.30 7.32 1.85
C GLN A 72 2.93 6.95 3.19
N ASN A 73 3.81 5.95 3.20
CA ASN A 73 4.53 5.54 4.40
C ASN A 73 6.00 5.27 4.08
N PHE A 74 6.84 6.22 4.45
CA PHE A 74 8.30 6.11 4.42
C PHE A 74 8.83 6.56 5.77
N GLN A 75 9.12 5.61 6.64
CA GLN A 75 9.64 5.89 7.97
C GLN A 75 11.16 5.75 8.00
N LYS A 76 11.84 6.64 8.71
CA LYS A 76 13.24 6.40 9.11
C LYS A 76 13.25 5.35 10.21
N THR A 77 13.87 4.21 9.94
CA THR A 77 13.96 3.08 10.88
C THR A 77 15.37 2.88 11.40
N SER A 78 16.39 3.27 10.64
CA SER A 78 17.78 3.09 11.06
C SER A 78 18.17 4.11 12.13
N GLN A 79 18.92 3.68 13.16
CA GLN A 79 19.65 4.57 14.08
C GLN A 79 20.66 5.49 13.35
N LYS A 80 20.90 5.22 12.07
CA LYS A 80 21.79 5.97 11.17
C LYS A 80 21.02 7.06 10.42
N PRO A 81 21.65 8.21 10.11
CA PRO A 81 20.97 9.39 9.57
C PRO A 81 20.13 9.14 8.32
N GLY A 82 20.57 8.20 7.45
CA GLY A 82 19.81 7.75 6.27
C GLY A 82 19.27 8.90 5.42
N ALA A 83 20.05 9.98 5.29
CA ALA A 83 19.56 11.30 4.89
C ALA A 83 18.90 11.32 3.50
N LYS A 84 19.26 10.36 2.63
CA LYS A 84 18.76 10.28 1.25
C LYS A 84 17.73 9.19 1.03
N GLY A 85 17.75 8.12 1.83
CA GLY A 85 16.94 6.92 1.61
C GLY A 85 15.44 7.21 1.45
N VAL A 86 14.86 7.91 2.41
CA VAL A 86 13.42 8.27 2.39
C VAL A 86 13.07 9.05 1.12
N ARG A 87 13.83 10.11 0.80
CA ARG A 87 13.55 10.98 -0.34
C ARG A 87 13.53 10.20 -1.66
N GLU A 88 14.54 9.36 -1.86
CA GLU A 88 14.67 8.56 -3.09
C GLU A 88 13.56 7.52 -3.20
N GLY A 89 13.15 6.89 -2.08
CA GLY A 89 11.98 6.01 -2.04
C GLY A 89 10.69 6.73 -2.43
N GLN A 90 10.48 7.93 -1.92
CA GLN A 90 9.31 8.74 -2.27
C GLN A 90 9.32 9.16 -3.75
N GLN A 91 10.49 9.53 -4.29
CA GLN A 91 10.64 9.90 -5.69
C GLN A 91 10.33 8.74 -6.62
N LEU A 92 10.86 7.55 -6.32
CA LEU A 92 10.58 6.33 -7.10
C LEU A 92 9.10 5.94 -7.03
N ALA A 93 8.48 5.97 -5.86
CA ALA A 93 7.05 5.70 -5.74
C ALA A 93 6.19 6.71 -6.51
N ASN A 94 6.58 7.99 -6.52
CA ASN A 94 5.89 9.02 -7.27
C ASN A 94 6.09 8.91 -8.79
N SER A 95 7.22 8.38 -9.27
CA SER A 95 7.40 8.12 -10.71
C SER A 95 6.54 6.94 -11.18
N LEU A 96 6.38 5.91 -10.35
CA LEU A 96 5.60 4.70 -10.70
C LEU A 96 4.09 4.94 -10.73
N LYS A 97 3.59 6.05 -10.14
CA LYS A 97 2.14 6.30 -10.07
C LYS A 97 1.45 6.38 -11.44
N VAL A 98 2.17 6.80 -12.48
CA VAL A 98 1.64 7.01 -13.83
C VAL A 98 1.21 5.70 -14.48
N GLU A 99 1.76 4.58 -14.02
CA GLU A 99 1.45 3.23 -14.51
C GLU A 99 0.10 2.71 -13.99
N PHE A 100 -0.44 3.33 -12.93
CA PHE A 100 -1.65 2.87 -12.24
C PHE A 100 -2.76 3.96 -12.20
N PRO A 101 -3.37 4.30 -13.35
CA PRO A 101 -4.32 5.41 -13.45
C PRO A 101 -5.72 5.12 -12.89
N LYS A 102 -6.07 3.86 -12.59
CA LYS A 102 -7.41 3.46 -12.18
C LYS A 102 -7.37 2.43 -11.05
N GLY A 103 -8.39 2.48 -10.18
CA GLY A 103 -8.55 1.53 -9.10
C GLY A 103 -7.58 1.74 -7.94
N TYR A 104 -7.44 0.73 -7.11
CA TYR A 104 -6.52 0.74 -5.97
C TYR A 104 -5.22 0.04 -6.32
N ALA A 105 -4.09 0.67 -6.02
CA ALA A 105 -2.77 0.07 -6.15
C ALA A 105 -1.95 0.27 -4.87
N LEU A 106 -1.34 -0.80 -4.38
CA LEU A 106 -0.31 -0.77 -3.33
C LEU A 106 1.04 -0.91 -4.01
N ILE A 107 1.87 0.11 -3.91
CA ILE A 107 3.22 0.12 -4.48
C ILE A 107 4.21 0.10 -3.32
N VAL A 108 5.02 -0.94 -3.24
CA VAL A 108 6.13 -1.08 -2.27
C VAL A 108 7.43 -0.92 -3.04
N VAL A 109 8.34 -0.09 -2.55
CA VAL A 109 9.59 0.25 -3.26
C VAL A 109 10.78 0.20 -2.33
N ALA A 110 11.95 -0.03 -2.91
CA ALA A 110 13.25 0.27 -2.35
C ALA A 110 13.90 1.35 -3.25
N GLY A 111 13.95 2.58 -2.76
CA GLY A 111 14.30 3.76 -3.58
C GLY A 111 15.73 3.88 -4.05
N MET A 112 16.66 3.06 -3.53
CA MET A 112 18.06 3.15 -3.93
C MET A 112 18.30 2.50 -5.29
N ASN A 113 18.97 3.22 -6.20
CA ASN A 113 19.33 2.71 -7.53
C ASN A 113 20.19 1.43 -7.50
N TYR A 114 20.93 1.19 -6.42
CA TYR A 114 21.71 -0.04 -6.22
C TYR A 114 20.91 -1.19 -5.58
N ALA A 115 19.63 -1.00 -5.22
CA ALA A 115 18.80 -2.05 -4.60
C ALA A 115 18.73 -3.31 -5.47
N ALA A 116 18.44 -3.14 -6.76
CA ALA A 116 18.41 -4.24 -7.73
C ALA A 116 19.77 -4.95 -7.86
N SER A 117 20.88 -4.20 -7.81
CA SER A 117 22.22 -4.81 -7.82
C SER A 117 22.55 -5.56 -6.53
N VAL A 118 21.93 -5.20 -5.41
CA VAL A 118 22.10 -5.92 -4.14
C VAL A 118 21.31 -7.23 -4.21
N GLU A 119 20.09 -7.20 -4.74
CA GLU A 119 19.27 -8.40 -5.01
C GLU A 119 19.93 -9.36 -5.98
N SER A 120 20.47 -8.85 -7.09
CA SER A 120 21.16 -9.69 -8.09
C SER A 120 22.41 -10.39 -7.54
N ARG A 121 22.93 -9.96 -6.39
CA ARG A 121 24.06 -10.61 -5.68
C ARG A 121 23.58 -11.62 -4.63
N GLY A 122 22.31 -12.01 -4.68
CA GLY A 122 21.70 -12.99 -3.78
C GLY A 122 21.36 -12.43 -2.40
N ARG A 123 21.18 -11.10 -2.27
CA ARG A 123 20.76 -10.48 -1.00
C ARG A 123 19.28 -10.13 -1.05
N ASN A 124 18.55 -10.43 0.01
CA ASN A 124 17.14 -10.10 0.08
C ASN A 124 16.95 -8.61 0.36
N VAL A 125 16.26 -7.88 -0.52
CA VAL A 125 15.83 -6.49 -0.29
C VAL A 125 14.31 -6.39 -0.26
N LEU A 126 13.64 -6.79 -1.33
CA LEU A 126 12.18 -6.87 -1.48
C LEU A 126 11.71 -8.28 -1.87
N ASP A 127 12.58 -9.15 -2.38
CA ASP A 127 12.24 -10.51 -2.82
C ASP A 127 11.31 -11.27 -1.84
N SER A 128 11.67 -11.33 -0.55
CA SER A 128 10.85 -12.05 0.43
C SER A 128 9.53 -11.36 0.73
N ALA A 129 9.49 -10.03 0.67
CA ALA A 129 8.26 -9.26 0.79
C ALA A 129 7.35 -9.47 -0.43
N GLU A 130 7.89 -9.60 -1.63
CA GLU A 130 7.11 -9.93 -2.83
C GLU A 130 6.45 -11.32 -2.70
N GLN A 131 7.18 -12.31 -2.21
CA GLN A 131 6.64 -13.65 -1.95
C GLN A 131 5.53 -13.62 -0.88
N LEU A 132 5.74 -12.85 0.19
CA LEU A 132 4.72 -12.63 1.21
C LEU A 132 3.48 -11.96 0.62
N ALA A 133 3.65 -10.95 -0.23
CA ALA A 133 2.54 -10.27 -0.91
C ALA A 133 1.73 -11.23 -1.78
N LYS A 134 2.39 -12.07 -2.58
CA LYS A 134 1.74 -13.08 -3.43
C LYS A 134 0.88 -14.05 -2.63
N THR A 135 1.25 -14.33 -1.38
CA THR A 135 0.53 -15.25 -0.50
C THR A 135 -0.59 -14.54 0.27
N GLU A 136 -0.32 -13.36 0.84
CA GLU A 136 -1.25 -12.63 1.70
C GLU A 136 -2.34 -11.89 0.91
N MET A 137 -2.04 -11.42 -0.30
CA MET A 137 -2.99 -10.63 -1.09
C MET A 137 -4.27 -11.44 -1.41
N PRO A 138 -4.21 -12.69 -1.93
CA PRO A 138 -5.42 -13.48 -2.20
C PRO A 138 -6.27 -13.74 -0.93
N ARG A 139 -5.62 -14.01 0.20
CA ARG A 139 -6.28 -14.17 1.50
C ARG A 139 -7.00 -12.88 1.90
N MET A 140 -6.30 -11.77 1.78
CA MET A 140 -6.79 -10.42 2.08
C MET A 140 -8.02 -10.04 1.27
N ILE A 141 -8.03 -10.31 -0.04
CA ILE A 141 -9.20 -10.06 -0.90
C ILE A 141 -10.38 -10.93 -0.48
N SER A 142 -10.13 -12.20 -0.17
CA SER A 142 -11.17 -13.14 0.23
C SER A 142 -11.86 -12.67 1.51
N GLU A 143 -11.08 -12.27 2.52
CA GLU A 143 -11.60 -11.71 3.77
C GLU A 143 -12.35 -10.39 3.55
N LEU A 144 -11.83 -9.50 2.69
CA LEU A 144 -12.49 -8.25 2.35
C LEU A 144 -13.86 -8.49 1.72
N LYS A 145 -13.98 -9.43 0.77
CA LYS A 145 -15.25 -9.81 0.15
C LYS A 145 -16.26 -10.33 1.19
N LEU A 146 -15.81 -11.17 2.13
CA LEU A 146 -16.65 -11.67 3.22
C LEU A 146 -17.13 -10.54 4.13
N ASN A 147 -16.25 -9.60 4.50
CA ASN A 147 -16.60 -8.47 5.34
C ASN A 147 -17.57 -7.51 4.65
N ILE A 148 -17.39 -7.23 3.36
CA ILE A 148 -18.34 -6.43 2.56
C ILE A 148 -19.71 -7.10 2.51
N ASN A 149 -19.77 -8.42 2.32
CA ASN A 149 -21.04 -9.15 2.33
C ASN A 149 -21.77 -9.08 3.67
N LYS A 150 -21.04 -8.99 4.80
CA LYS A 150 -21.60 -8.80 6.14
C LYS A 150 -22.04 -7.35 6.43
N MET A 151 -21.64 -6.38 5.61
CA MET A 151 -22.05 -4.97 5.73
C MET A 151 -23.37 -4.65 5.01
N LYS A 152 -23.95 -5.63 4.31
CA LYS A 152 -25.30 -5.58 3.74
C LYS A 152 -26.31 -5.64 4.88
#